data_AF-A0A810L6M7-F1
#
_entry.id   AF-A0A810L6M7-F1
#
_cell.length_a   1.000
_cell.length_b   1.000
_cell.length_c   1.000
_cell.angle_alpha   90.00
_cell.angle_beta   90.00
_cell.angle_gamma   90.00
#
_symmetry.space_group_name_H-M   'P 1'
#
loop_
_entity.id
_entity.type
_entity.pdbx_description
1 polymer ?
#
loop_
_entity_poly.entity_id
_entity_poly.type
_entity_poly.pdbx_seq_one_letter_code
_entity_poly.pdbx_strand_id
1 'polypeptide(L)'
;MGAPVNAILAADRDHHHQHQPTFFPSRPGLRERWEAAGDEHRSDMARFNAALRSGYFLLAARAHGRATGPMGGYDAARTVEPPGHPTRTSVVCRRSRAAGGRTGAERGIVGRVLAPGQRAELYVAGVDTKPQLVYASTTMLFEAPNWSADGRYLVVNADGGLYRIPVEGGEPEPIELGDVPPINNDHVLAPDGTAVYVSAQDGHLYRVAAGVATRLTDDQAPARAFRYYLHGISADGATLAFVGTERVGADAGALRRLFTRPAGPGTDTLLGSGFSPADGPEFAPDGGIYFNSERGADVPGHAQLYRVGPDGRQPVRLTDDERVNWFPHPSPDGTHLAYVSFPPGTLGHPENVDVLVRLCRPDGTGVRDVAAVFGGQGTMNVNSWSPDSTRFAFVAYPT
;
A
#
# COMPACT_ATOMS: atom_id res chain seq x y z
N MET A 1 18.04 15.96 -22.62
CA MET A 1 17.90 14.72 -21.83
C MET A 1 19.29 14.12 -21.67
N GLY A 2 19.72 13.83 -20.44
CA GLY A 2 20.97 13.10 -20.18
C GLY A 2 20.65 11.71 -19.66
N ALA A 3 21.24 10.67 -20.22
CA ALA A 3 21.04 9.28 -19.80
C ALA A 3 21.39 9.09 -18.29
N PRO A 4 20.74 8.15 -17.59
CA PRO A 4 21.10 7.81 -16.22
C PRO A 4 22.56 7.34 -16.16
N VAL A 5 23.31 7.87 -15.19
CA VAL A 5 24.70 7.46 -14.93
C VAL A 5 24.67 6.27 -13.99
N ASN A 6 25.31 5.18 -14.39
CA ASN A 6 25.52 4.00 -13.55
C ASN A 6 26.92 4.08 -12.93
N ALA A 7 26.99 4.03 -11.60
CA ALA A 7 28.26 3.87 -10.89
C ALA A 7 28.44 2.40 -10.51
N ILE A 8 29.59 1.82 -10.86
CA ILE A 8 29.99 0.47 -10.47
C ILE A 8 31.01 0.61 -9.33
N LEU A 9 30.64 0.15 -8.14
CA LEU A 9 31.54 0.11 -6.98
C LEU A 9 32.09 -1.32 -6.85
N ALA A 10 33.42 -1.43 -6.84
CA ALA A 10 34.13 -2.70 -6.78
C ALA A 10 35.17 -2.70 -5.66
N ALA A 11 35.40 -3.87 -5.07
CA ALA A 11 36.43 -4.08 -4.07
C ALA A 11 37.71 -4.59 -4.75
N ASP A 12 38.81 -3.86 -4.58
CA ASP A 12 40.13 -4.37 -4.92
C ASP A 12 40.68 -5.15 -3.72
N ARG A 13 40.94 -6.43 -3.94
CA ARG A 13 41.35 -7.37 -2.90
C ARG A 13 42.81 -7.24 -2.51
N ASP A 14 43.64 -6.63 -3.36
CA ASP A 14 45.10 -6.60 -3.19
C ASP A 14 45.66 -5.19 -2.96
N HIS A 15 44.93 -4.14 -3.39
CA HIS A 15 45.38 -2.75 -3.29
C HIS A 15 45.76 -2.31 -1.86
N HIS A 16 44.94 -2.65 -0.86
CA HIS A 16 45.23 -2.29 0.53
C HIS A 16 46.49 -2.98 1.07
N HIS A 17 46.78 -4.21 0.61
CA HIS A 17 47.94 -4.98 1.05
C HIS A 17 49.25 -4.47 0.47
N GLN A 18 49.22 -4.04 -0.80
CA GLN A 18 50.38 -3.50 -1.50
C GLN A 18 50.80 -2.12 -0.95
N HIS A 19 49.86 -1.34 -0.44
CA HIS A 19 50.09 0.01 0.09
C HIS A 19 50.07 0.08 1.63
N GLN A 20 50.09 -1.06 2.33
CA GLN A 20 50.05 -1.13 3.79
C GLN A 20 51.16 -0.31 4.48
N PRO A 21 52.42 -0.26 3.98
CA PRO A 21 53.46 0.61 4.56
C PRO A 21 53.12 2.10 4.49
N THR A 22 52.31 2.53 3.51
CA THR A 22 51.86 3.92 3.35
C THR A 22 50.73 4.26 4.31
N PHE A 23 49.76 3.36 4.49
CA PHE A 23 48.60 3.59 5.35
C PHE A 23 48.87 3.33 6.84
N PHE A 24 49.79 2.41 7.16
CA PHE A 24 50.09 1.98 8.52
C PHE A 24 51.61 1.90 8.78
N PRO A 25 52.35 3.02 8.63
CA PRO A 25 53.80 3.04 8.80
C PRO A 25 54.27 2.64 10.21
N SER A 26 53.40 2.78 11.22
CA SER A 26 53.67 2.41 12.62
C SER A 26 53.58 0.90 12.90
N ARG A 27 53.15 0.09 11.93
CA ARG A 27 53.00 -1.38 12.07
C ARG A 27 53.78 -2.13 10.99
N PRO A 28 55.12 -2.18 11.10
CA PRO A 28 55.96 -2.99 10.21
C PRO A 28 55.64 -4.49 10.39
N GLY A 29 55.67 -5.26 9.30
CA GLY A 29 55.39 -6.71 9.30
C GLY A 29 53.91 -7.11 9.22
N LEU A 30 53.01 -6.13 9.11
CA LEU A 30 51.56 -6.39 9.09
C LEU A 30 51.12 -6.97 7.74
N ARG A 31 51.77 -6.61 6.63
CA ARG A 31 51.51 -7.19 5.30
C ARG A 31 51.71 -8.71 5.30
N GLU A 32 52.83 -9.19 5.83
CA GLU A 32 53.19 -10.60 5.90
C GLU A 32 52.21 -11.38 6.79
N ARG A 33 51.72 -10.75 7.86
CA ARG A 33 50.64 -11.31 8.70
C ARG A 33 49.32 -11.46 7.95
N TRP A 34 48.99 -10.52 7.07
CA TRP A 34 47.78 -10.61 6.23
C TRP A 34 47.92 -11.67 5.14
N GLU A 35 49.10 -11.81 4.54
CA GLU A 35 49.40 -12.90 3.59
C GLU A 35 49.26 -14.27 4.28
N ALA A 36 49.77 -14.40 5.51
CA ALA A 36 49.64 -15.62 6.31
C ALA A 36 48.19 -15.92 6.77
N ALA A 37 47.32 -14.92 6.88
CA ALA A 37 45.91 -15.09 7.27
C ALA A 37 45.02 -15.71 6.18
N GLY A 38 45.54 -15.86 4.95
CA GLY A 38 44.86 -16.57 3.87
C GLY A 38 43.89 -15.72 3.05
N ASP A 39 43.54 -16.24 1.88
CA ASP A 39 42.83 -15.50 0.84
C ASP A 39 41.35 -15.23 1.14
N GLU A 40 40.72 -16.16 1.85
CA GLU A 40 39.33 -16.06 2.31
C GLU A 40 39.16 -14.90 3.30
N HIS A 41 40.05 -14.82 4.30
CA HIS A 41 40.03 -13.75 5.30
C HIS A 41 40.22 -12.35 4.68
N ARG A 42 41.16 -12.23 3.72
CA ARG A 42 41.37 -10.98 2.98
C ARG A 42 40.16 -10.60 2.14
N SER A 43 39.48 -11.58 1.54
CA SER A 43 38.27 -11.36 0.74
C SER A 43 37.10 -10.84 1.56
N ASP A 44 36.86 -11.43 2.74
CA ASP A 44 35.76 -11.01 3.61
C ASP A 44 36.00 -9.61 4.16
N MET A 45 37.23 -9.30 4.54
CA MET A 45 37.61 -7.96 4.96
C MET A 45 37.47 -6.93 3.83
N ALA A 46 37.85 -7.27 2.59
CA ALA A 46 37.67 -6.40 1.44
C ALA A 46 36.18 -6.14 1.16
N ARG A 47 35.33 -7.18 1.22
CA ARG A 47 33.88 -7.06 1.06
C ARG A 47 33.26 -6.16 2.11
N PHE A 48 33.59 -6.39 3.39
CA PHE A 48 33.06 -5.59 4.50
C PHE A 48 33.44 -4.11 4.37
N ASN A 49 34.72 -3.81 4.12
CA ASN A 49 35.18 -2.43 3.93
C ASN A 49 34.59 -1.76 2.68
N ALA A 50 34.44 -2.50 1.58
CA ALA A 50 33.82 -2.00 0.37
C ALA A 50 32.33 -1.71 0.57
N ALA A 51 31.61 -2.53 1.35
CA ALA A 51 30.21 -2.28 1.71
C ALA A 51 30.06 -0.99 2.52
N LEU A 52 30.93 -0.77 3.52
CA LEU A 52 30.94 0.47 4.31
C LEU A 52 31.21 1.70 3.44
N ARG A 53 32.21 1.62 2.56
CA ARG A 53 32.56 2.71 1.63
C ARG A 53 31.47 2.98 0.60
N SER A 54 30.80 1.93 0.13
CA SER A 54 29.63 2.06 -0.74
C SER A 54 28.48 2.77 -0.02
N GLY A 55 28.28 2.46 1.27
CA GLY A 55 27.36 3.21 2.14
C GLY A 55 27.70 4.70 2.20
N TYR A 56 28.96 5.06 2.45
CA TYR A 56 29.40 6.46 2.46
C TYR A 56 29.21 7.16 1.11
N PHE A 57 29.52 6.49 0.00
CA PHE A 57 29.30 7.03 -1.34
C PHE A 57 27.80 7.33 -1.59
N LEU A 58 26.92 6.40 -1.23
CA LEU A 58 25.48 6.58 -1.35
C LEU A 58 24.97 7.73 -0.48
N LEU A 59 25.45 7.85 0.77
CA LEU A 59 25.12 8.94 1.67
C LEU A 59 25.58 10.29 1.10
N ALA A 60 26.82 10.39 0.61
CA ALA A 60 27.35 11.62 0.02
C ALA A 60 26.59 12.02 -1.26
N ALA A 61 26.32 11.06 -2.14
CA ALA A 61 25.55 11.32 -3.36
C ALA A 61 24.11 11.78 -3.04
N ARG A 62 23.47 11.20 -2.01
CA ARG A 62 22.16 11.66 -1.51
C ARG A 62 22.23 13.06 -0.92
N ALA A 63 23.26 13.38 -0.13
CA ALA A 63 23.49 14.72 0.40
C ALA A 63 23.65 15.77 -0.70
N HIS A 64 24.20 15.39 -1.86
CA HIS A 64 24.27 16.23 -3.06
C HIS A 64 22.99 16.24 -3.92
N GLY A 65 21.85 15.82 -3.37
CA GLY A 65 20.55 15.87 -4.03
C GLY A 65 20.41 14.86 -5.17
N ARG A 66 21.14 13.73 -5.13
CA ARG A 66 20.95 12.63 -6.08
C ARG A 66 20.04 11.57 -5.47
N ALA A 67 18.96 11.21 -6.16
CA ALA A 67 18.26 9.97 -5.85
C ALA A 67 19.11 8.82 -6.39
N THR A 68 19.78 8.14 -5.46
CA THR A 68 20.68 7.01 -5.73
C THR A 68 20.44 5.91 -4.70
N GLY A 69 20.52 4.67 -5.14
CA GLY A 69 20.33 3.48 -4.32
C GLY A 69 20.94 2.24 -4.98
N PRO A 70 21.16 1.18 -4.21
CA PRO A 70 21.63 -0.09 -4.74
C PRO A 70 20.59 -0.65 -5.72
N MET A 71 21.03 -1.12 -6.89
CA MET A 71 20.18 -1.87 -7.82
C MET A 71 20.23 -3.37 -7.48
N GLY A 72 19.06 -3.99 -7.34
CA GLY A 72 18.92 -5.45 -7.32
C GLY A 72 18.66 -6.01 -8.73
N GLY A 73 18.57 -7.34 -8.85
CA GLY A 73 18.09 -8.01 -10.09
C GLY A 73 19.11 -8.12 -11.23
N TYR A 74 20.40 -7.89 -10.99
CA TYR A 74 21.45 -8.14 -11.98
C TYR A 74 22.10 -9.51 -11.78
N ASP A 75 22.56 -10.13 -12.87
CA ASP A 75 23.31 -11.38 -12.83
C ASP A 75 24.74 -11.10 -12.34
N ALA A 76 24.99 -11.38 -11.06
CA ALA A 76 26.30 -11.20 -10.42
C ALA A 76 27.40 -12.09 -11.02
N ALA A 77 27.05 -13.16 -11.75
CA ALA A 77 28.02 -13.99 -12.47
C ALA A 77 28.42 -13.38 -13.83
N ARG A 78 27.66 -12.40 -14.33
CA ARG A 78 27.91 -11.71 -15.61
C ARG A 78 28.53 -10.32 -15.47
N THR A 79 28.73 -9.82 -14.25
CA THR A 79 29.57 -8.62 -14.03
C THR A 79 31.02 -8.95 -14.35
N VAL A 80 31.53 -8.43 -15.47
CA VAL A 80 32.86 -8.71 -16.00
C VAL A 80 33.93 -8.02 -15.14
N GLU A 81 34.98 -8.75 -14.77
CA GLU A 81 36.20 -8.16 -14.17
C GLU A 81 36.83 -7.19 -15.20
N PRO A 82 37.07 -5.91 -14.85
CA PRO A 82 37.79 -5.02 -15.74
C PRO A 82 39.23 -5.55 -15.96
N PRO A 83 39.76 -5.53 -17.19
CA PRO A 83 41.10 -6.06 -17.47
C PRO A 83 42.17 -5.40 -16.59
N GLY A 84 42.95 -6.22 -15.87
CA GLY A 84 44.09 -5.76 -15.07
C GLY A 84 43.85 -5.54 -13.57
N HIS A 85 42.66 -5.82 -13.03
CA HIS A 85 42.37 -5.71 -11.59
C HIS A 85 41.56 -6.91 -11.06
N PRO A 86 42.06 -7.69 -10.08
CA PRO A 86 41.31 -8.80 -9.47
C PRO A 86 40.21 -8.24 -8.55
N THR A 87 39.09 -7.83 -9.15
CA THR A 87 37.97 -7.17 -8.45
C THR A 87 36.68 -7.96 -8.64
N ARG A 88 35.95 -8.22 -7.55
CA ARG A 88 34.54 -8.66 -7.62
C ARG A 88 33.63 -7.45 -7.38
N THR A 89 32.75 -7.18 -8.35
CA THR A 89 31.79 -6.08 -8.35
C THR A 89 30.84 -6.15 -7.15
N SER A 90 30.46 -5.01 -6.54
CA SER A 90 29.60 -5.03 -5.34
C SER A 90 28.41 -4.09 -5.35
N VAL A 91 28.31 -3.02 -6.16
CA VAL A 91 27.05 -2.24 -6.26
C VAL A 91 26.93 -1.52 -7.61
N VAL A 92 25.74 -1.57 -8.24
CA VAL A 92 25.36 -0.67 -9.34
C VAL A 92 24.31 0.33 -8.82
N CYS A 93 24.50 1.63 -9.06
CA CYS A 93 23.59 2.68 -8.58
C CYS A 93 22.91 3.43 -9.74
N ARG A 94 21.58 3.62 -9.69
CA ARG A 94 20.83 4.43 -10.68
C ARG A 94 20.61 5.86 -10.16
N ARG A 95 20.72 6.85 -11.05
CA ARG A 95 20.37 8.26 -10.79
C ARG A 95 18.93 8.57 -11.22
N SER A 96 18.13 9.16 -10.35
CA SER A 96 16.98 10.00 -10.72
C SER A 96 17.05 11.37 -10.01
N ARG A 97 16.32 12.38 -10.52
CA ARG A 97 16.13 13.67 -9.82
C ARG A 97 14.96 13.48 -8.84
N ALA A 98 15.17 13.81 -7.57
CA ALA A 98 14.10 13.86 -6.57
C ALA A 98 13.38 15.21 -6.64
N ALA A 99 12.05 15.19 -6.62
CA ALA A 99 11.25 16.29 -6.11
C ALA A 99 11.14 16.12 -4.58
N GLY A 100 11.28 17.21 -3.82
CA GLY A 100 10.89 17.31 -2.41
C GLY A 100 11.83 16.63 -1.38
N GLY A 101 12.34 17.40 -0.43
CA GLY A 101 13.28 16.94 0.60
C GLY A 101 12.65 16.06 1.69
N ARG A 102 13.44 15.15 2.26
CA ARG A 102 13.13 14.41 3.50
C ARG A 102 14.24 14.67 4.51
N THR A 103 13.92 15.33 5.62
CA THR A 103 14.74 15.32 6.84
C THR A 103 14.36 14.12 7.70
N GLY A 104 15.28 13.69 8.56
CA GLY A 104 15.34 12.32 9.06
C GLY A 104 14.32 11.90 10.12
N ALA A 105 14.41 10.60 10.43
CA ALA A 105 13.79 9.86 11.52
C ALA A 105 12.36 9.33 11.31
N GLU A 106 12.14 8.50 10.28
CA GLU A 106 11.09 7.48 10.34
C GLU A 106 11.61 6.16 9.78
N ARG A 107 11.47 5.07 10.54
CA ARG A 107 11.46 3.71 9.97
C ARG A 107 10.21 3.62 9.11
N GLY A 108 10.32 4.08 7.86
CA GLY A 108 9.22 4.03 6.90
C GLY A 108 8.73 2.59 6.76
N ILE A 109 7.43 2.40 6.90
CA ILE A 109 6.76 1.14 6.59
C ILE A 109 7.09 0.86 5.12
N VAL A 110 7.88 -0.18 4.86
CA VAL A 110 8.09 -0.66 3.49
C VAL A 110 6.73 -1.20 3.04
N GLY A 111 6.12 -0.55 2.05
CA GLY A 111 4.85 -0.99 1.48
C GLY A 111 4.93 -2.42 0.94
N ARG A 112 3.78 -3.07 0.73
CA ARG A 112 3.72 -4.43 0.21
C ARG A 112 4.42 -4.51 -1.16
N VAL A 113 5.12 -5.60 -1.40
CA VAL A 113 5.76 -5.92 -2.69
C VAL A 113 5.29 -7.29 -3.18
N LEU A 114 5.33 -7.51 -4.48
CA LEU A 114 5.01 -8.81 -5.07
C LEU A 114 6.02 -9.88 -4.60
N ALA A 115 5.51 -11.05 -4.22
CA ALA A 115 6.35 -12.22 -3.98
C ALA A 115 7.00 -12.72 -5.29
N PRO A 116 8.10 -13.49 -5.23
CA PRO A 116 8.69 -14.08 -6.43
C PRO A 116 7.66 -14.93 -7.21
N GLY A 117 7.53 -14.65 -8.51
CA GLY A 117 6.55 -15.31 -9.39
C GLY A 117 5.13 -14.71 -9.32
N GLN A 118 4.84 -13.92 -8.29
CA GLN A 118 3.54 -13.28 -8.13
C GLN A 118 3.34 -12.14 -9.13
N ARG A 119 2.08 -11.96 -9.53
CA ARG A 119 1.61 -10.82 -10.33
C ARG A 119 0.38 -10.20 -9.71
N ALA A 120 0.18 -8.90 -9.89
CA ALA A 120 -1.08 -8.23 -9.60
C ALA A 120 -1.94 -8.21 -10.87
N GLU A 121 -3.21 -8.61 -10.76
CA GLU A 121 -4.17 -8.67 -11.86
C GLU A 121 -5.43 -7.86 -11.52
N LEU A 122 -5.71 -6.83 -12.32
CA LEU A 122 -6.90 -6.00 -12.22
C LEU A 122 -8.02 -6.60 -13.05
N TYR A 123 -9.14 -6.92 -12.41
CA TYR A 123 -10.33 -7.48 -13.03
C TYR A 123 -11.51 -6.52 -12.96
N VAL A 124 -12.41 -6.64 -13.93
CA VAL A 124 -13.76 -6.08 -13.90
C VAL A 124 -14.76 -7.22 -14.05
N ALA A 125 -15.68 -7.34 -13.10
CA ALA A 125 -16.81 -8.26 -13.19
C ALA A 125 -18.10 -7.49 -13.43
N GLY A 126 -18.96 -8.00 -14.32
CA GLY A 126 -20.34 -7.56 -14.37
C GLY A 126 -21.16 -8.24 -13.29
N VAL A 127 -22.32 -7.65 -12.97
CA VAL A 127 -23.30 -8.28 -12.08
C VAL A 127 -23.58 -9.69 -12.61
N ASP A 128 -23.95 -9.86 -13.87
CA ASP A 128 -24.32 -11.17 -14.44
C ASP A 128 -23.30 -11.76 -15.41
N THR A 129 -22.08 -11.22 -15.45
CA THR A 129 -21.03 -11.68 -16.36
C THR A 129 -19.75 -12.08 -15.63
N LYS A 130 -18.96 -12.95 -16.25
CA LYS A 130 -17.69 -13.41 -15.67
C LYS A 130 -16.67 -12.27 -15.61
N PRO A 131 -15.79 -12.27 -14.58
CA PRO A 131 -14.67 -11.33 -14.52
C PRO A 131 -13.82 -11.32 -15.78
N GLN A 132 -13.43 -10.14 -16.23
CA GLN A 132 -12.54 -9.89 -17.36
C GLN A 132 -11.26 -9.22 -16.85
N LEU A 133 -10.10 -9.70 -17.32
CA LEU A 133 -8.81 -9.10 -16.99
C LEU A 133 -8.65 -7.78 -17.75
N VAL A 134 -8.35 -6.70 -17.03
CA VAL A 134 -8.10 -5.36 -17.59
C VAL A 134 -6.60 -5.08 -17.71
N TYR A 135 -5.85 -5.39 -16.66
CA TYR A 135 -4.41 -5.12 -16.60
C TYR A 135 -3.72 -6.12 -15.68
N ALA A 136 -2.46 -6.45 -15.98
CA ALA A 136 -1.63 -7.30 -15.13
C ALA A 136 -0.21 -6.77 -15.05
N SER A 137 0.43 -6.91 -13.90
CA SER A 137 1.84 -6.54 -13.71
C SER A 137 2.58 -7.55 -12.84
N THR A 138 3.80 -7.89 -13.26
CA THR A 138 4.76 -8.69 -12.48
C THR A 138 5.78 -7.81 -11.74
N THR A 139 5.72 -6.49 -11.94
CA THR A 139 6.70 -5.54 -11.39
C THR A 139 6.08 -4.48 -10.50
N MET A 140 4.79 -4.20 -10.68
CA MET A 140 4.05 -3.20 -9.93
C MET A 140 2.99 -3.90 -9.09
N LEU A 141 3.10 -3.75 -7.78
CA LEU A 141 2.02 -4.12 -6.88
C LEU A 141 1.01 -2.97 -6.85
N PHE A 142 -0.21 -3.23 -7.29
CA PHE A 142 -1.31 -2.29 -7.20
C PHE A 142 -2.49 -2.88 -6.42
N GLU A 143 -3.30 -2.01 -5.85
CA GLU A 143 -4.36 -2.38 -4.90
C GLU A 143 -5.59 -1.48 -5.06
N ALA A 144 -6.70 -1.92 -4.46
CA ALA A 144 -7.87 -1.13 -4.10
C ALA A 144 -8.39 -0.21 -5.24
N PRO A 145 -9.03 -0.80 -6.28
CA PRO A 145 -9.52 -0.01 -7.41
C PRO A 145 -10.78 0.78 -7.07
N ASN A 146 -10.80 2.08 -7.35
CA ASN A 146 -12.04 2.85 -7.54
C ASN A 146 -12.38 2.99 -9.02
N TRP A 147 -13.62 3.32 -9.33
CA TRP A 147 -14.04 3.70 -10.69
C TRP A 147 -14.19 5.22 -10.83
N SER A 148 -13.70 5.81 -11.91
CA SER A 148 -13.89 7.23 -12.18
C SER A 148 -15.37 7.57 -12.42
N ALA A 149 -15.79 8.77 -12.03
CA ALA A 149 -17.17 9.23 -12.17
C ALA A 149 -17.69 9.21 -13.63
N ASP A 150 -16.79 9.39 -14.60
CA ASP A 150 -17.09 9.33 -16.03
C ASP A 150 -17.05 7.92 -16.63
N GLY A 151 -16.74 6.91 -15.82
CA GLY A 151 -16.73 5.51 -16.23
C GLY A 151 -15.48 5.08 -17.01
N ARG A 152 -14.51 5.95 -17.29
CA ARG A 152 -13.42 5.68 -18.23
C ARG A 152 -12.17 5.02 -17.63
N TYR A 153 -11.92 5.20 -16.33
CA TYR A 153 -10.70 4.76 -15.68
C TYR A 153 -10.99 4.04 -14.36
N LEU A 154 -10.09 3.11 -14.04
CA LEU A 154 -9.93 2.56 -12.70
C LEU A 154 -8.77 3.28 -12.02
N VAL A 155 -8.92 3.64 -10.74
CA VAL A 155 -7.88 4.29 -9.94
C VAL A 155 -7.40 3.35 -8.86
N VAL A 156 -6.12 2.98 -8.89
CA VAL A 156 -5.47 2.06 -7.96
C VAL A 156 -4.35 2.76 -7.21
N ASN A 157 -4.05 2.33 -5.99
CA ASN A 157 -2.82 2.73 -5.32
C ASN A 157 -1.67 1.77 -5.66
N ALA A 158 -0.45 2.29 -5.72
CA ALA A 158 0.79 1.53 -5.91
C ALA A 158 2.00 2.39 -5.50
N ASP A 159 3.04 1.79 -4.95
CA ASP A 159 4.30 2.47 -4.58
C ASP A 159 4.11 3.75 -3.75
N GLY A 160 3.03 3.81 -2.94
CA GLY A 160 2.68 4.97 -2.12
C GLY A 160 2.08 6.15 -2.90
N GLY A 161 1.64 5.96 -4.14
CA GLY A 161 0.90 6.93 -4.95
C GLY A 161 -0.37 6.34 -5.56
N LEU A 162 -1.02 7.11 -6.43
CA LEU A 162 -2.19 6.68 -7.21
C LEU A 162 -1.87 6.62 -8.69
N TYR A 163 -2.53 5.68 -9.38
CA TYR A 163 -2.44 5.48 -10.81
C TYR A 163 -3.84 5.30 -11.38
N ARG A 164 -4.09 5.86 -12.56
CA ARG A 164 -5.27 5.57 -13.37
C ARG A 164 -4.93 4.57 -14.47
N ILE A 165 -5.83 3.62 -14.71
CA ILE A 165 -5.73 2.61 -15.75
C ILE A 165 -7.03 2.68 -16.57
N PRO A 166 -6.99 2.80 -17.91
CA PRO A 166 -8.21 2.78 -18.72
C PRO A 166 -8.99 1.46 -18.51
N VAL A 167 -10.32 1.54 -18.45
CA VAL A 167 -11.18 0.36 -18.27
C VAL A 167 -11.03 -0.66 -19.40
N GLU A 168 -10.72 -0.19 -20.61
CA GLU A 168 -10.46 -1.04 -21.79
C GLU A 168 -9.03 -1.65 -21.80
N GLY A 169 -8.23 -1.38 -20.77
CA GLY A 169 -6.82 -1.76 -20.69
C GLY A 169 -5.88 -0.68 -21.24
N GLY A 170 -4.62 -0.74 -20.81
CA GLY A 170 -3.58 0.23 -21.16
C GLY A 170 -2.54 0.36 -20.06
N GLU A 171 -1.51 1.17 -20.30
CA GLU A 171 -0.47 1.42 -19.30
C GLU A 171 -1.00 2.29 -18.15
N PRO A 172 -0.60 2.01 -16.89
CA PRO A 172 -0.94 2.86 -15.76
C PRO A 172 -0.31 4.26 -15.89
N GLU A 173 -1.12 5.28 -15.64
CA GLU A 173 -0.68 6.67 -15.61
C GLU A 173 -0.73 7.21 -14.18
N PRO A 174 0.36 7.82 -13.66
CA PRO A 174 0.35 8.36 -12.30
C PRO A 174 -0.63 9.54 -12.16
N ILE A 175 -1.26 9.63 -11.01
CA ILE A 175 -2.06 10.78 -10.59
C ILE A 175 -1.19 11.64 -9.66
N GLU A 176 -1.02 12.92 -10.02
CA GLU A 176 -0.26 13.88 -9.22
C GLU A 176 -0.95 14.14 -7.87
N LEU A 177 -0.27 13.79 -6.78
CA LEU A 177 -0.76 13.99 -5.41
C LEU A 177 -0.17 15.23 -4.73
N GLY A 178 0.69 16.00 -5.41
CA GLY A 178 1.37 17.14 -4.81
C GLY A 178 2.26 16.72 -3.64
N ASP A 179 2.15 17.43 -2.51
CA ASP A 179 2.98 17.21 -1.32
C ASP A 179 2.39 16.17 -0.33
N VAL A 180 1.44 15.32 -0.77
CA VAL A 180 0.93 14.23 0.08
C VAL A 180 2.06 13.22 0.36
N PRO A 181 2.27 12.79 1.61
CA PRO A 181 3.19 11.69 1.92
C PRO A 181 2.79 10.39 1.21
N PRO A 182 3.64 9.35 1.18
CA PRO A 182 3.24 8.06 0.64
C PRO A 182 1.90 7.59 1.24
N ILE A 183 0.98 7.15 0.39
CA ILE A 183 -0.36 6.72 0.81
C ILE A 183 -0.41 5.21 1.08
N ASN A 184 -1.49 4.77 1.74
CA ASN A 184 -1.86 3.36 1.80
C ASN A 184 -2.87 3.04 0.68
N ASN A 185 -3.71 2.02 0.89
CA ASN A 185 -4.72 1.54 -0.04
C ASN A 185 -6.13 2.11 0.19
N ASP A 186 -6.26 3.10 1.06
CA ASP A 186 -7.52 3.68 1.49
C ASP A 186 -7.67 5.08 0.87
N HIS A 187 -8.35 5.12 -0.28
CA HIS A 187 -8.63 6.32 -1.06
C HIS A 187 -10.05 6.29 -1.62
N VAL A 188 -10.63 7.48 -1.82
CA VAL A 188 -11.96 7.62 -2.45
C VAL A 188 -11.96 8.78 -3.44
N LEU A 189 -12.75 8.65 -4.50
CA LEU A 189 -12.92 9.69 -5.51
C LEU A 189 -14.14 10.55 -5.17
N ALA A 190 -14.03 11.86 -5.38
CA ALA A 190 -15.19 12.74 -5.28
C ALA A 190 -16.25 12.34 -6.33
N PRO A 191 -17.55 12.28 -5.99
CA PRO A 191 -18.60 11.94 -6.95
C PRO A 191 -18.67 12.86 -8.18
N ASP A 192 -18.24 14.12 -8.03
CA ASP A 192 -18.15 15.10 -9.12
C ASP A 192 -16.88 14.96 -9.98
N GLY A 193 -15.97 14.05 -9.63
CA GLY A 193 -14.71 13.81 -10.32
C GLY A 193 -13.65 14.90 -10.14
N THR A 194 -13.85 15.87 -9.24
CA THR A 194 -12.96 17.04 -9.11
C THR A 194 -11.80 16.84 -8.13
N ALA A 195 -11.88 15.82 -7.28
CA ALA A 195 -10.89 15.56 -6.24
C ALA A 195 -10.74 14.07 -5.94
N VAL A 196 -9.61 13.74 -5.33
CA VAL A 196 -9.37 12.45 -4.67
C VAL A 196 -9.04 12.70 -3.21
N TYR A 197 -9.46 11.78 -2.35
CA TYR A 197 -9.15 11.78 -0.93
C TYR A 197 -8.34 10.53 -0.60
N VAL A 198 -7.32 10.67 0.23
CA VAL A 198 -6.35 9.60 0.48
C VAL A 198 -5.96 9.55 1.95
N SER A 199 -5.64 8.35 2.43
CA SER A 199 -5.04 8.14 3.74
C SER A 199 -3.52 8.01 3.58
N ALA A 200 -2.79 8.92 4.21
CA ALA A 200 -1.34 8.99 4.11
C ALA A 200 -0.66 8.21 5.24
N GLN A 201 0.58 7.76 5.01
CA GLN A 201 1.35 6.96 5.98
C GLN A 201 1.74 7.73 7.25
N ASP A 202 1.69 9.06 7.21
CA ASP A 202 1.80 9.92 8.40
C ASP A 202 0.58 9.80 9.33
N GLY A 203 -0.46 9.08 8.89
CA GLY A 203 -1.66 8.78 9.65
C GLY A 203 -2.81 9.74 9.40
N HIS A 204 -2.70 10.68 8.45
CA HIS A 204 -3.70 11.71 8.19
C HIS A 204 -4.47 11.52 6.87
N LEU A 205 -5.62 12.19 6.78
CA LEU A 205 -6.39 12.27 5.54
C LEU A 205 -6.05 13.53 4.77
N TYR A 206 -5.95 13.39 3.45
CA TYR A 206 -5.68 14.49 2.53
C TYR A 206 -6.74 14.54 1.42
N ARG A 207 -7.09 15.75 1.00
CA ARG A 207 -7.80 16.04 -0.24
C ARG A 207 -6.79 16.51 -1.27
N VAL A 208 -6.86 15.98 -2.49
CA VAL A 208 -6.08 16.46 -3.64
C VAL A 208 -7.03 16.90 -4.73
N ALA A 209 -6.92 18.15 -5.16
CA ALA A 209 -7.66 18.68 -6.30
C ALA A 209 -6.73 19.47 -7.21
N ALA A 210 -6.77 19.18 -8.51
CA ALA A 210 -5.85 19.77 -9.50
C ALA A 210 -4.36 19.71 -9.09
N GLY A 211 -3.95 18.58 -8.47
CA GLY A 211 -2.59 18.35 -7.99
C GLY A 211 -2.22 19.10 -6.69
N VAL A 212 -3.15 19.85 -6.10
CA VAL A 212 -2.93 20.58 -4.84
C VAL A 212 -3.43 19.75 -3.67
N ALA A 213 -2.51 19.42 -2.77
CA ALA A 213 -2.77 18.68 -1.54
C ALA A 213 -3.28 19.61 -0.43
N THR A 214 -4.30 19.16 0.32
CA THR A 214 -4.79 19.83 1.53
C THR A 214 -5.02 18.76 2.61
N ARG A 215 -4.28 18.85 3.72
CA ARG A 215 -4.49 18.00 4.88
C ARG A 215 -5.85 18.33 5.51
N LEU A 216 -6.67 17.32 5.77
CA LEU A 216 -8.03 17.47 6.29
C LEU A 216 -8.10 17.31 7.82
N THR A 217 -7.28 16.45 8.39
CA THR A 217 -7.35 16.02 9.79
C THR A 217 -6.30 16.68 10.66
N ASP A 218 -6.64 17.07 11.88
CA ASP A 218 -5.70 17.63 12.85
C ASP A 218 -4.90 16.54 13.60
N ASP A 219 -3.84 16.95 14.30
CA ASP A 219 -3.09 16.05 15.17
C ASP A 219 -3.96 15.67 16.38
N GLN A 220 -3.98 14.39 16.70
CA GLN A 220 -4.60 13.90 17.94
C GLN A 220 -3.55 13.81 19.05
N ALA A 221 -4.01 13.72 20.31
CA ALA A 221 -3.11 13.56 21.45
C ALA A 221 -2.12 12.38 21.21
N PRO A 222 -0.79 12.60 21.27
CA PRO A 222 0.20 11.59 20.88
C PRO A 222 0.04 10.24 21.59
N ALA A 223 -0.43 10.27 22.84
CA ALA A 223 -0.68 9.07 23.64
C ALA A 223 -1.73 8.11 23.04
N ARG A 224 -2.65 8.61 22.19
CA ARG A 224 -3.67 7.80 21.51
C ARG A 224 -3.11 7.00 20.33
N ALA A 225 -1.97 7.44 19.78
CA ALA A 225 -1.42 6.94 18.53
C ALA A 225 -2.51 6.83 17.44
N PHE A 226 -3.34 7.88 17.31
CA PHE A 226 -4.50 7.87 16.43
C PHE A 226 -4.06 7.83 14.97
N ARG A 227 -4.74 7.01 14.16
CA ARG A 227 -4.56 6.99 12.70
C ARG A 227 -5.92 6.95 12.01
N TYR A 228 -5.96 7.59 10.84
CA TYR A 228 -7.14 7.72 10.00
C TYR A 228 -7.03 6.81 8.77
N TYR A 229 -8.08 6.05 8.48
CA TYR A 229 -8.17 5.14 7.32
C TYR A 229 -9.51 5.35 6.60
N LEU A 230 -9.46 5.97 5.43
CA LEU A 230 -10.62 6.42 4.66
C LEU A 230 -11.28 5.29 3.87
N HIS A 231 -12.60 5.19 3.90
CA HIS A 231 -13.29 4.16 3.12
C HIS A 231 -14.38 4.71 2.20
N GLY A 232 -15.18 5.67 2.68
CA GLY A 232 -16.36 6.11 1.96
C GLY A 232 -16.51 7.62 1.85
N ILE A 233 -17.31 8.03 0.86
CA ILE A 233 -17.79 9.40 0.67
C ILE A 233 -19.29 9.36 0.36
N SER A 234 -20.06 10.28 0.94
CA SER A 234 -21.49 10.37 0.69
C SER A 234 -21.79 10.70 -0.77
N ALA A 235 -22.95 10.30 -1.29
CA ALA A 235 -23.32 10.49 -2.69
C ALA A 235 -23.32 11.96 -3.13
N ASP A 236 -23.59 12.89 -2.21
CA ASP A 236 -23.52 14.34 -2.43
C ASP A 236 -22.08 14.91 -2.34
N GLY A 237 -21.08 14.09 -2.02
CA GLY A 237 -19.69 14.49 -1.86
C GLY A 237 -19.38 15.26 -0.58
N ALA A 238 -20.35 15.44 0.32
CA ALA A 238 -20.21 16.35 1.45
C ALA A 238 -19.53 15.72 2.68
N THR A 239 -19.64 14.40 2.86
CA THR A 239 -19.22 13.70 4.07
C THR A 239 -18.31 12.52 3.74
N LEU A 240 -17.19 12.41 4.45
CA LEU A 240 -16.30 11.25 4.41
C LEU A 240 -16.61 10.31 5.57
N ALA A 241 -16.45 9.01 5.36
CA ALA A 241 -16.49 7.97 6.38
C ALA A 241 -15.13 7.27 6.46
N PHE A 242 -14.64 7.07 7.69
CA PHE A 242 -13.32 6.54 7.93
C PHE A 242 -13.25 5.72 9.23
N VAL A 243 -12.22 4.91 9.34
CA VAL A 243 -11.86 4.17 10.55
C VAL A 243 -10.80 4.96 11.31
N GLY A 244 -11.10 5.25 12.56
CA GLY A 244 -10.14 5.79 13.52
C GLY A 244 -9.56 4.66 14.35
N THR A 245 -8.25 4.44 14.24
CA THR A 245 -7.56 3.44 15.07
C THR A 245 -6.85 4.10 16.23
N GLU A 246 -6.92 3.51 17.42
CA GLU A 246 -6.21 3.98 18.61
C GLU A 246 -5.60 2.84 19.38
N ARG A 247 -4.44 3.07 19.98
CA ARG A 247 -3.93 2.19 21.03
C ARG A 247 -4.52 2.61 22.38
N VAL A 248 -5.13 1.67 23.10
CA VAL A 248 -5.63 1.90 24.46
C VAL A 248 -4.85 1.03 25.44
N GLY A 249 -4.04 1.66 26.31
CA GLY A 249 -3.25 0.95 27.31
C GLY A 249 -2.05 0.17 26.75
N ALA A 250 -1.42 -0.64 27.59
CA ALA A 250 -0.22 -1.42 27.27
C ALA A 250 -0.53 -2.76 26.57
N ASP A 251 -1.72 -3.34 26.84
CA ASP A 251 -2.06 -4.72 26.47
C ASP A 251 -3.36 -4.87 25.63
N ALA A 252 -4.06 -3.79 25.27
CA ALA A 252 -5.30 -3.90 24.48
C ALA A 252 -5.05 -3.73 22.98
N GLY A 253 -5.70 -4.60 22.17
CA GLY A 253 -5.75 -4.46 20.72
C GLY A 253 -6.26 -3.08 20.30
N ALA A 254 -5.77 -2.57 19.18
CA ALA A 254 -6.14 -1.24 18.70
C ALA A 254 -7.66 -1.13 18.54
N LEU A 255 -8.28 -0.15 19.21
CA LEU A 255 -9.70 0.18 18.96
C LEU A 255 -9.82 0.57 17.49
N ARG A 256 -10.82 0.04 16.79
CA ARG A 256 -11.18 0.42 15.42
C ARG A 256 -12.61 0.91 15.42
N ARG A 257 -12.78 2.22 15.37
CA ARG A 257 -14.08 2.89 15.48
C ARG A 257 -14.39 3.63 14.20
N LEU A 258 -15.69 3.71 13.89
CA LEU A 258 -16.18 4.36 12.68
C LEU A 258 -16.48 5.82 12.95
N PHE A 259 -16.02 6.70 12.07
CA PHE A 259 -16.22 8.13 12.16
C PHE A 259 -16.72 8.67 10.82
N THR A 260 -17.41 9.81 10.89
CA THR A 260 -17.72 10.64 9.74
C THR A 260 -17.13 12.04 9.93
N ARG A 261 -16.89 12.75 8.83
CA ARG A 261 -16.47 14.15 8.86
C ARG A 261 -16.87 14.87 7.58
N PRO A 262 -16.96 16.21 7.57
CA PRO A 262 -17.05 16.95 6.33
C PRO A 262 -15.86 16.64 5.40
N ALA A 263 -16.11 16.56 4.09
CA ALA A 263 -15.07 16.40 3.06
C ALA A 263 -14.19 17.66 2.90
N GLY A 264 -14.65 18.79 3.44
CA GLY A 264 -13.88 20.02 3.60
C GLY A 264 -13.41 20.24 5.05
N PRO A 265 -13.21 21.51 5.44
CA PRO A 265 -12.95 21.88 6.83
C PRO A 265 -14.09 21.41 7.74
N GLY A 266 -13.75 20.83 8.89
CA GLY A 266 -14.72 20.28 9.81
C GLY A 266 -14.08 19.41 10.88
N THR A 267 -14.92 18.91 11.78
CA THR A 267 -14.49 18.05 12.89
C THR A 267 -15.04 16.63 12.71
N ASP A 268 -14.31 15.68 13.28
CA ASP A 268 -14.65 14.26 13.23
C ASP A 268 -15.82 13.95 14.19
N THR A 269 -16.79 13.18 13.73
CA THR A 269 -17.94 12.71 14.50
C THR A 269 -17.88 11.20 14.62
N LEU A 270 -17.94 10.67 15.85
CA LEU A 270 -18.06 9.23 16.06
C LEU A 270 -19.43 8.77 15.55
N LEU A 271 -19.45 7.84 14.59
CA LEU A 271 -20.70 7.36 13.99
C LEU A 271 -21.57 6.68 15.04
N GLY A 272 -21.00 5.78 15.85
CA GLY A 272 -21.71 5.11 16.92
C GLY A 272 -20.79 4.39 17.90
N SER A 273 -21.38 3.70 18.89
CA SER A 273 -20.65 2.97 19.94
C SER A 273 -20.96 1.48 19.91
N GLY A 274 -20.04 0.66 20.42
CA GLY A 274 -20.22 -0.80 20.47
C GLY A 274 -20.06 -1.52 19.12
N PHE A 275 -19.52 -0.86 18.11
CA PHE A 275 -19.19 -1.48 16.81
C PHE A 275 -17.78 -2.07 16.78
N SER A 276 -16.86 -1.58 17.64
CA SER A 276 -15.45 -1.98 17.59
C SER A 276 -15.25 -3.46 17.98
N PRO A 277 -14.35 -4.18 17.29
CA PRO A 277 -13.62 -3.73 16.10
C PRO A 277 -14.56 -3.67 14.88
N ALA A 278 -14.55 -2.52 14.21
CA ALA A 278 -15.29 -2.27 12.98
C ALA A 278 -14.38 -1.62 11.93
N ASP A 279 -14.69 -1.88 10.68
CA ASP A 279 -13.87 -1.46 9.54
C ASP A 279 -14.72 -1.23 8.29
N GLY A 280 -14.11 -0.66 7.24
CA GLY A 280 -14.71 -0.51 5.92
C GLY A 280 -16.05 0.26 5.86
N PRO A 281 -16.22 1.42 6.53
CA PRO A 281 -17.47 2.17 6.48
C PRO A 281 -17.70 2.81 5.10
N GLU A 282 -18.81 2.44 4.46
CA GLU A 282 -19.13 2.85 3.09
C GLU A 282 -20.56 3.39 3.00
N PHE A 283 -20.75 4.51 2.30
CA PHE A 283 -22.07 5.12 2.16
C PHE A 283 -22.94 4.38 1.14
N ALA A 284 -24.17 4.11 1.53
CA ALA A 284 -25.27 3.78 0.65
C ALA A 284 -25.81 5.05 -0.04
N PRO A 285 -26.45 4.94 -1.21
CA PRO A 285 -27.06 6.09 -1.90
C PRO A 285 -28.16 6.79 -1.09
N ASP A 286 -28.81 6.09 -0.16
CA ASP A 286 -29.83 6.64 0.73
C ASP A 286 -29.26 7.25 2.03
N GLY A 287 -27.92 7.34 2.15
CA GLY A 287 -27.23 7.91 3.30
C GLY A 287 -27.01 6.95 4.48
N GLY A 288 -27.45 5.69 4.38
CA GLY A 288 -27.02 4.65 5.32
C GLY A 288 -25.54 4.31 5.15
N ILE A 289 -24.95 3.63 6.12
CA ILE A 289 -23.53 3.25 6.12
C ILE A 289 -23.41 1.75 6.33
N TYR A 290 -22.78 1.07 5.36
CA TYR A 290 -22.35 -0.33 5.47
C TYR A 290 -20.98 -0.41 6.12
N PHE A 291 -20.69 -1.47 6.85
CA PHE A 291 -19.38 -1.72 7.45
C PHE A 291 -19.26 -3.20 7.84
N ASN A 292 -18.05 -3.66 8.14
CA ASN A 292 -17.85 -4.96 8.80
C ASN A 292 -17.51 -4.77 10.27
N SER A 293 -17.90 -5.74 11.11
CA SER A 293 -17.64 -5.69 12.55
C SER A 293 -17.61 -7.08 13.17
N GLU A 294 -16.78 -7.28 14.19
CA GLU A 294 -16.78 -8.48 15.04
C GLU A 294 -17.80 -8.38 16.19
N ARG A 295 -18.71 -7.40 16.14
CA ARG A 295 -19.80 -7.26 17.11
C ARG A 295 -20.62 -8.55 17.18
N GLY A 296 -20.77 -9.08 18.39
CA GLY A 296 -21.53 -10.30 18.65
C GLY A 296 -20.84 -11.58 18.16
N ALA A 297 -19.56 -11.53 17.81
CA ALA A 297 -18.80 -12.72 17.45
C ALA A 297 -18.44 -13.56 18.70
N ASP A 298 -18.63 -14.87 18.60
CA ASP A 298 -18.21 -15.83 19.63
C ASP A 298 -16.71 -16.17 19.55
N VAL A 299 -16.08 -15.94 18.38
CA VAL A 299 -14.66 -16.19 18.15
C VAL A 299 -13.97 -14.93 17.59
N PRO A 300 -12.73 -14.63 18.02
CA PRO A 300 -11.99 -13.47 17.53
C PRO A 300 -11.82 -13.46 16.01
N GLY A 301 -11.89 -12.29 15.39
CA GLY A 301 -11.70 -12.10 13.95
C GLY A 301 -12.92 -12.40 13.09
N HIS A 302 -14.00 -12.94 13.67
CA HIS A 302 -15.20 -13.32 12.92
C HIS A 302 -16.07 -12.11 12.56
N ALA A 303 -15.57 -11.30 11.62
CA ALA A 303 -16.23 -10.10 11.14
C ALA A 303 -17.40 -10.45 10.20
N GLN A 304 -18.50 -9.72 10.38
CA GLN A 304 -19.71 -9.85 9.59
C GLN A 304 -20.16 -8.48 9.10
N LEU A 305 -20.99 -8.44 8.06
CA LEU A 305 -21.44 -7.20 7.46
C LEU A 305 -22.63 -6.63 8.23
N TYR A 306 -22.62 -5.32 8.39
CA TYR A 306 -23.64 -4.54 9.07
C TYR A 306 -24.03 -3.32 8.24
N ARG A 307 -25.21 -2.79 8.54
CA ARG A 307 -25.67 -1.48 8.07
C ARG A 307 -26.23 -0.67 9.22
N VAL A 308 -25.99 0.63 9.21
CA VAL A 308 -26.55 1.57 10.19
C VAL A 308 -27.03 2.85 9.49
N GLY A 309 -28.00 3.54 10.10
CA GLY A 309 -28.36 4.89 9.67
C GLY A 309 -27.27 5.92 9.99
N PRO A 310 -27.37 7.15 9.45
CA PRO A 310 -26.40 8.22 9.71
C PRO A 310 -26.39 8.68 11.19
N ASP A 311 -27.43 8.34 11.96
CA ASP A 311 -27.47 8.59 13.41
C ASP A 311 -26.67 7.55 14.22
N GLY A 312 -26.17 6.50 13.56
CA GLY A 312 -25.37 5.44 14.15
C GLY A 312 -26.10 4.57 15.17
N ARG A 313 -27.44 4.53 15.13
CA ARG A 313 -28.23 3.74 16.07
C ARG A 313 -28.73 2.46 15.43
N GLN A 314 -28.88 1.43 16.27
CA GLN A 314 -29.53 0.16 15.92
C GLN A 314 -28.98 -0.48 14.62
N PRO A 315 -27.68 -0.85 14.58
CA PRO A 315 -27.11 -1.49 13.40
C PRO A 315 -27.80 -2.84 13.12
N VAL A 316 -28.05 -3.12 11.85
CA VAL A 316 -28.63 -4.36 11.34
C VAL A 316 -27.51 -5.24 10.82
N ARG A 317 -27.46 -6.51 11.24
CA ARG A 317 -26.55 -7.52 10.71
C ARG A 317 -27.08 -8.03 9.36
N LEU A 318 -26.23 -8.08 8.35
CA LEU A 318 -26.59 -8.48 6.99
C LEU A 318 -26.12 -9.90 6.65
N THR A 319 -24.97 -10.30 7.19
CA THR A 319 -24.41 -11.65 6.99
C THR A 319 -24.27 -12.37 8.33
N ASP A 320 -24.57 -13.66 8.31
CA ASP A 320 -24.44 -14.56 9.46
C ASP A 320 -24.07 -15.96 8.93
N ASP A 321 -22.80 -16.11 8.55
CA ASP A 321 -22.23 -17.35 8.02
C ASP A 321 -20.90 -17.67 8.70
N GLU A 322 -20.32 -18.83 8.41
CA GLU A 322 -19.07 -19.30 9.01
C GLU A 322 -17.82 -18.54 8.56
N ARG A 323 -17.94 -17.71 7.50
CA ARG A 323 -16.83 -17.01 6.87
C ARG A 323 -16.59 -15.66 7.52
N VAL A 324 -15.51 -15.00 7.12
CA VAL A 324 -15.11 -13.69 7.64
C VAL A 324 -15.29 -12.65 6.54
N ASN A 325 -16.31 -11.80 6.67
CA ASN A 325 -16.80 -10.94 5.60
C ASN A 325 -16.36 -9.48 5.82
N TRP A 326 -15.71 -8.90 4.80
CA TRP A 326 -15.04 -7.60 4.86
C TRP A 326 -15.34 -6.74 3.63
N PHE A 327 -15.17 -5.43 3.77
CA PHE A 327 -15.24 -4.44 2.70
C PHE A 327 -16.59 -4.43 1.93
N PRO A 328 -17.71 -4.14 2.61
CA PRO A 328 -19.01 -4.06 1.94
C PRO A 328 -19.14 -2.79 1.09
N HIS A 329 -19.28 -2.97 -0.22
CA HIS A 329 -19.39 -1.89 -1.21
C HIS A 329 -20.77 -1.91 -1.89
N PRO A 330 -21.67 -0.97 -1.55
CA PRO A 330 -22.95 -0.84 -2.22
C PRO A 330 -22.76 -0.25 -3.62
N SER A 331 -23.57 -0.73 -4.57
CA SER A 331 -23.64 -0.13 -5.90
C SER A 331 -24.24 1.28 -5.86
N PRO A 332 -23.89 2.18 -6.79
CA PRO A 332 -24.43 3.55 -6.85
C PRO A 332 -25.95 3.64 -6.95
N ASP A 333 -26.62 2.65 -7.54
CA ASP A 333 -28.08 2.55 -7.60
C ASP A 333 -28.71 1.90 -6.35
N GLY A 334 -27.87 1.40 -5.43
CA GLY A 334 -28.28 0.78 -4.17
C GLY A 334 -28.93 -0.59 -4.33
N THR A 335 -28.77 -1.27 -5.48
CA THR A 335 -29.42 -2.57 -5.74
C THR A 335 -28.54 -3.77 -5.42
N HIS A 336 -27.23 -3.57 -5.25
CA HIS A 336 -26.26 -4.62 -5.01
C HIS A 336 -25.27 -4.26 -3.90
N LEU A 337 -24.72 -5.29 -3.25
CA LEU A 337 -23.63 -5.17 -2.29
C LEU A 337 -22.52 -6.18 -2.64
N ALA A 338 -21.33 -5.68 -2.97
CA ALA A 338 -20.14 -6.47 -3.22
C ALA A 338 -19.25 -6.53 -1.97
N TYR A 339 -18.53 -7.62 -1.74
CA TYR A 339 -17.63 -7.76 -0.58
C TYR A 339 -16.61 -8.89 -0.76
N VAL A 340 -15.58 -8.91 0.11
CA VAL A 340 -14.60 -10.01 0.22
C VAL A 340 -15.00 -10.93 1.36
N SER A 341 -14.95 -12.24 1.10
CA SER A 341 -15.22 -13.27 2.10
C SER A 341 -14.01 -14.18 2.29
N PHE A 342 -13.36 -14.04 3.43
CA PHE A 342 -12.20 -14.81 3.85
C PHE A 342 -12.59 -16.18 4.42
N PRO A 343 -11.66 -17.16 4.43
CA PRO A 343 -11.88 -18.44 5.09
C PRO A 343 -12.24 -18.30 6.58
N PRO A 344 -13.02 -19.24 7.15
CA PRO A 344 -13.31 -19.26 8.58
C PRO A 344 -12.05 -19.19 9.45
N GLY A 345 -12.12 -18.41 10.53
CA GLY A 345 -11.00 -18.24 11.48
C GLY A 345 -9.89 -17.29 11.02
N THR A 346 -10.05 -16.61 9.88
CA THR A 346 -9.11 -15.56 9.45
C THR A 346 -9.13 -14.39 10.43
N LEU A 347 -7.97 -13.97 10.92
CA LEU A 347 -7.83 -12.80 11.79
C LEU A 347 -7.51 -11.56 10.96
N GLY A 348 -8.33 -10.52 11.08
CA GLY A 348 -8.21 -9.32 10.25
C GLY A 348 -8.49 -9.61 8.78
N HIS A 349 -7.73 -8.95 7.91
CA HIS A 349 -7.87 -9.03 6.45
C HIS A 349 -6.48 -9.19 5.79
N PRO A 350 -5.82 -10.33 5.98
CA PRO A 350 -4.45 -10.56 5.48
C PRO A 350 -4.37 -10.54 3.95
N GLU A 351 -3.15 -10.33 3.45
CA GLU A 351 -2.80 -10.56 2.04
C GLU A 351 -2.56 -12.05 1.74
N ASN A 352 -2.56 -12.41 0.46
CA ASN A 352 -2.12 -13.72 -0.03
C ASN A 352 -2.88 -14.92 0.57
N VAL A 353 -4.21 -14.78 0.66
CA VAL A 353 -5.13 -15.83 1.10
C VAL A 353 -6.14 -16.13 0.00
N ASP A 354 -6.58 -17.38 -0.11
CA ASP A 354 -7.71 -17.75 -0.97
C ASP A 354 -9.01 -17.15 -0.43
N VAL A 355 -9.53 -16.13 -1.13
CA VAL A 355 -10.74 -15.42 -0.77
C VAL A 355 -11.81 -15.55 -1.85
N LEU A 356 -13.05 -15.27 -1.47
CA LEU A 356 -14.16 -15.15 -2.40
C LEU A 356 -14.53 -13.68 -2.57
N VAL A 357 -14.70 -13.26 -3.82
CA VAL A 357 -15.37 -12.02 -4.17
C VAL A 357 -16.85 -12.35 -4.36
N ARG A 358 -17.72 -11.70 -3.60
CA ARG A 358 -19.16 -12.03 -3.51
C ARG A 358 -20.05 -10.86 -3.85
N LEU A 359 -21.28 -11.19 -4.24
CA LEU A 359 -22.38 -10.25 -4.46
C LEU A 359 -23.62 -10.70 -3.69
N CYS A 360 -24.38 -9.75 -3.15
CA CYS A 360 -25.70 -9.99 -2.59
C CYS A 360 -26.62 -8.78 -2.80
N ARG A 361 -27.87 -8.90 -2.36
CA ARG A 361 -28.79 -7.77 -2.24
C ARG A 361 -28.38 -6.87 -1.06
N PRO A 362 -28.85 -5.61 -1.01
CA PRO A 362 -28.50 -4.66 0.05
C PRO A 362 -28.92 -5.11 1.46
N ASP A 363 -29.91 -6.00 1.54
CA ASP A 363 -30.38 -6.62 2.80
C ASP A 363 -29.57 -7.86 3.22
N GLY A 364 -28.51 -8.21 2.48
CA GLY A 364 -27.67 -9.39 2.72
C GLY A 364 -28.20 -10.69 2.11
N THR A 365 -29.38 -10.68 1.48
CA THR A 365 -29.96 -11.89 0.88
C THR A 365 -29.43 -12.17 -0.53
N GLY A 366 -29.60 -13.41 -1.00
CA GLY A 366 -29.23 -13.79 -2.37
C GLY A 366 -27.73 -13.77 -2.64
N VAL A 367 -26.92 -14.11 -1.64
CA VAL A 367 -25.47 -14.22 -1.75
C VAL A 367 -25.07 -15.19 -2.87
N ARG A 368 -24.09 -14.79 -3.67
CA ARG A 368 -23.40 -15.65 -4.63
C ARG A 368 -21.93 -15.28 -4.80
N ASP A 369 -21.15 -16.28 -5.16
CA ASP A 369 -19.73 -16.11 -5.49
C ASP A 369 -19.57 -15.58 -6.91
N VAL A 370 -18.77 -14.54 -7.08
CA VAL A 370 -18.41 -13.95 -8.38
C VAL A 370 -17.06 -14.49 -8.85
N ALA A 371 -16.09 -14.58 -7.94
CA ALA A 371 -14.76 -15.12 -8.22
C ALA A 371 -14.15 -15.74 -6.95
N ALA A 372 -13.36 -16.79 -7.13
CA ALA A 372 -12.40 -17.26 -6.14
C ALA A 372 -11.00 -16.78 -6.57
N VAL A 373 -10.31 -16.05 -5.70
CA VAL A 373 -9.04 -15.41 -6.03
C VAL A 373 -8.05 -15.55 -4.89
N PHE A 374 -6.77 -15.65 -5.24
CA PHE A 374 -5.69 -15.49 -4.27
C PHE A 374 -5.47 -13.99 -4.03
N GLY A 375 -5.75 -13.51 -2.82
CA GLY A 375 -5.71 -12.08 -2.50
C GLY A 375 -6.08 -11.78 -1.05
N GLY A 376 -7.07 -10.91 -0.84
CA GLY A 376 -7.47 -10.41 0.48
C GLY A 376 -7.18 -8.90 0.59
N GLN A 377 -6.17 -8.52 1.38
CA GLN A 377 -5.69 -7.14 1.38
C GLN A 377 -5.34 -6.67 -0.04
N GLY A 378 -5.87 -5.50 -0.40
CA GLY A 378 -5.69 -4.88 -1.70
C GLY A 378 -6.68 -5.33 -2.78
N THR A 379 -7.46 -6.39 -2.55
CA THR A 379 -8.44 -6.87 -3.55
C THR A 379 -9.55 -5.84 -3.80
N MET A 380 -10.14 -5.27 -2.75
CA MET A 380 -11.19 -4.24 -2.82
C MET A 380 -11.37 -3.50 -1.49
N ASN A 381 -10.32 -2.84 -0.97
CA ASN A 381 -10.44 -2.08 0.30
C ASN A 381 -11.38 -0.86 0.18
N VAL A 382 -11.58 -0.38 -1.04
CA VAL A 382 -12.35 0.83 -1.39
C VAL A 382 -13.44 0.47 -2.38
N ASN A 383 -14.47 1.31 -2.49
CA ASN A 383 -15.60 1.07 -3.39
C ASN A 383 -15.18 1.10 -4.87
N SER A 384 -15.44 -0.01 -5.56
CA SER A 384 -14.95 -0.27 -6.91
C SER A 384 -16.04 -0.35 -7.98
N TRP A 385 -17.27 0.05 -7.65
CA TRP A 385 -18.40 -0.01 -8.57
C TRP A 385 -18.30 0.99 -9.72
N SER A 386 -18.72 0.55 -10.91
CA SER A 386 -18.93 1.44 -12.04
C SER A 386 -20.09 2.41 -11.76
N PRO A 387 -20.05 3.64 -12.31
CA PRO A 387 -21.09 4.65 -12.06
C PRO A 387 -22.48 4.21 -12.56
N ASP A 388 -22.54 3.29 -13.52
CA ASP A 388 -23.79 2.71 -14.05
C ASP A 388 -24.32 1.51 -13.23
N SER A 389 -23.63 1.12 -12.14
CA SER A 389 -23.98 -0.02 -11.27
C SER A 389 -24.00 -1.40 -11.94
N THR A 390 -23.48 -1.52 -13.17
CA THR A 390 -23.51 -2.80 -13.90
C THR A 390 -22.27 -3.67 -13.67
N ARG A 391 -21.18 -3.07 -13.18
CA ARG A 391 -19.86 -3.70 -13.03
C ARG A 391 -19.16 -3.22 -11.76
N PHE A 392 -18.17 -3.99 -11.30
CA PHE A 392 -17.25 -3.56 -10.25
C PHE A 392 -15.87 -4.17 -10.48
N ALA A 393 -14.84 -3.50 -9.96
CA ALA A 393 -13.45 -3.92 -10.12
C ALA A 393 -12.88 -4.62 -8.88
N PHE A 394 -11.87 -5.47 -9.05
CA PHE A 394 -11.12 -6.06 -7.94
C PHE A 394 -9.71 -6.49 -8.40
N VAL A 395 -8.82 -6.74 -7.45
CA VAL A 395 -7.45 -7.20 -7.73
C VAL A 395 -7.20 -8.60 -7.19
N ALA A 396 -6.56 -9.45 -7.99
CA ALA A 396 -6.03 -10.75 -7.58
C ALA A 396 -4.50 -10.76 -7.64
N TYR A 397 -3.87 -11.66 -6.88
CA TYR A 397 -2.42 -11.76 -6.75
C TYR A 397 -1.85 -13.16 -7.00
N PRO A 398 -2.19 -13.86 -8.09
CA PRO A 398 -1.73 -15.23 -8.32
C PRO A 398 -0.21 -15.33 -8.49
N THR A 399 0.32 -16.53 -8.19
CA THR A 399 1.72 -16.92 -8.38
C THR A 399 1.97 -17.70 -9.66
#